data_AF-A0A858PXV2-F1
#
_entry.id   AF-A0A858PXV2-F1
#
_cell.length_a   1.000
_cell.length_b   1.000
_cell.length_c   1.000
_cell.angle_alpha   90.00
_cell.angle_beta   90.00
_cell.angle_gamma   90.00
#
_symmetry.space_group_name_H-M   'P 1'
#
loop_
_entity.id
_entity.type
_entity.pdbx_description
1 polymer ?
#
loop_
_entity_poly.entity_id
_entity_poly.type
_entity_poly.pdbx_seq_one_letter_code
_entity_poly.pdbx_strand_id
1 'polypeptide(L)'
;MDFLLSHLNYVVSALLFSLGLFVVVTSSSRVKQLQGLGLFQTAVLVFYVSLGYVGDSVAPILGSDGATQVYSNPLPSVLMLTAIVVGVATMAVGLSMVLRIEGAR
;
A
#
# COMPACT_ATOMS: atom_id res chain seq x y z
N MET A 1 17.05 13.95 16.42
CA MET A 1 15.74 13.26 16.31
C MET A 1 14.98 13.70 15.05
N ASP A 2 15.49 14.72 14.36
CA ASP A 2 14.89 15.35 13.17
C ASP A 2 14.99 14.52 11.90
N PHE A 3 16.00 13.65 11.78
CA PHE A 3 16.15 12.73 10.64
C PHE A 3 15.04 11.67 10.58
N LEU A 4 14.64 11.15 11.75
CA LEU A 4 13.52 10.22 11.87
C LEU A 4 12.19 10.91 11.55
N LEU A 5 12.03 12.17 12.01
CA LEU A 5 10.84 12.98 11.74
C LEU A 5 10.74 13.42 10.27
N SER A 6 11.86 13.67 9.59
CA SER A 6 11.87 14.06 8.17
C SER A 6 11.60 12.90 7.20
N HIS A 7 11.90 11.65 7.60
CA HIS A 7 11.70 10.45 6.78
C HIS A 7 10.66 9.49 7.37
N LEU A 8 9.71 9.99 8.15
CA LEU A 8 8.68 9.17 8.82
C LEU A 8 7.98 8.21 7.86
N ASN A 9 7.66 8.66 6.65
CA ASN A 9 6.97 7.83 5.67
C ASN A 9 7.77 6.56 5.29
N TYR A 10 9.10 6.66 5.21
CA TYR A 10 9.98 5.52 4.93
C TYR A 10 10.10 4.58 6.14
N VAL A 11 10.18 5.13 7.34
CA VAL A 11 10.25 4.34 8.58
C VAL A 11 8.95 3.59 8.81
N VAL A 12 7.80 4.27 8.64
CA VAL A 12 6.48 3.67 8.78
C VAL A 12 6.27 2.56 7.76
N SER A 13 6.63 2.78 6.49
CA SER A 13 6.52 1.73 5.48
C SER A 13 7.41 0.52 5.80
N ALA A 14 8.66 0.72 6.23
CA ALA A 14 9.54 -0.38 6.65
C ALA A 14 8.98 -1.18 7.84
N LEU A 15 8.38 -0.50 8.82
CA LEU A 15 7.71 -1.17 9.95
C LEU A 15 6.49 -1.96 9.50
N LEU A 16 5.66 -1.39 8.62
CA LEU A 16 4.48 -2.08 8.06
C LEU A 16 4.89 -3.30 7.24
N PHE A 17 5.98 -3.21 6.46
CA PHE A 17 6.55 -4.35 5.72
C PHE A 17 6.93 -5.49 6.67
N SER A 18 7.66 -5.15 7.73
CA SER A 18 8.14 -6.11 8.72
C SER A 18 6.98 -6.77 9.46
N LEU A 19 5.99 -5.98 9.87
CA LEU A 19 4.80 -6.45 10.58
C LEU A 19 3.92 -7.34 9.69
N GLY A 20 3.70 -6.94 8.43
CA GLY A 20 2.94 -7.73 7.45
C GLY A 20 3.56 -9.11 7.24
N LEU A 21 4.87 -9.17 7.00
CA LEU A 21 5.59 -10.42 6.85
C LEU A 21 5.57 -11.27 8.13
N PHE A 22 5.74 -10.64 9.29
CA PHE A 22 5.69 -11.32 10.58
C PHE A 22 4.34 -12.00 10.84
N VAL A 23 3.24 -11.32 10.52
CA VAL A 23 1.87 -11.88 10.64
C VAL A 23 1.69 -13.08 9.71
N VAL A 24 2.17 -12.98 8.46
CA VAL A 24 2.07 -14.09 7.49
C VAL A 24 2.81 -15.34 7.98
N VAL A 25 4.02 -15.19 8.52
CA VAL A 25 4.85 -16.31 8.98
C VAL A 25 4.34 -16.91 10.29
N THR A 26 3.88 -16.09 11.23
CA THR A 26 3.56 -16.52 12.60
C THR A 26 2.12 -17.03 12.74
N SER A 27 1.20 -16.60 11.87
CA SER A 27 -0.22 -16.89 12.07
C SER A 27 -0.60 -18.34 11.72
N SER A 28 -1.37 -18.97 12.62
CA SER A 28 -1.91 -20.32 12.46
C SER A 28 -3.23 -20.38 11.68
N SER A 29 -3.93 -19.25 11.56
CA SER A 29 -5.19 -19.12 10.81
C SER A 29 -4.93 -18.57 9.41
N ARG A 30 -5.52 -19.22 8.39
CA ARG A 30 -5.42 -18.78 6.99
C ARG A 30 -6.02 -17.39 6.77
N VAL A 31 -7.05 -17.01 7.52
CA VAL A 31 -7.64 -15.66 7.45
C VAL A 31 -6.66 -14.60 7.96
N LYS A 32 -5.91 -14.90 9.04
CA LYS A 32 -4.89 -13.99 9.55
C LYS A 32 -3.70 -13.87 8.61
N GLN A 33 -3.33 -14.96 7.92
CA GLN A 33 -2.31 -14.92 6.86
C GLN A 33 -2.72 -14.00 5.70
N LEU A 34 -3.98 -14.06 5.25
CA LEU A 34 -4.51 -13.16 4.22
C LEU A 34 -4.52 -11.68 4.67
N GLN A 35 -4.89 -11.40 5.91
CA GLN A 35 -4.81 -10.05 6.47
C GLN A 35 -3.36 -9.54 6.55
N GLY A 36 -2.41 -10.40 6.93
CA GLY A 36 -0.97 -10.09 6.91
C GLY A 36 -0.46 -9.75 5.51
N LEU A 37 -0.95 -10.45 4.49
CA LEU A 37 -0.62 -10.16 3.08
C LEU A 37 -1.20 -8.81 2.62
N GLY A 38 -2.44 -8.48 3.03
CA GLY A 38 -3.04 -7.16 2.78
C GLY A 38 -2.30 -6.02 3.49
N LEU A 39 -1.79 -6.25 4.70
CA LEU A 39 -0.95 -5.30 5.43
C LEU A 39 0.38 -5.06 4.70
N PHE A 40 1.01 -6.14 4.21
CA PHE A 40 2.22 -6.06 3.39
C PHE A 40 1.99 -5.25 2.11
N GLN A 41 0.87 -5.48 1.41
CA GLN A 41 0.50 -4.68 0.24
C GLN A 41 0.32 -3.20 0.58
N THR A 42 -0.34 -2.90 1.70
CA THR A 42 -0.52 -1.52 2.17
C THR A 42 0.84 -0.85 2.45
N ALA A 43 1.82 -1.58 2.99
CA ALA A 43 3.18 -1.09 3.19
C ALA A 43 3.85 -0.69 1.87
N VAL A 44 3.72 -1.52 0.83
CA VAL A 44 4.23 -1.23 -0.53
C VAL A 44 3.59 0.05 -1.08
N LEU A 45 2.28 0.22 -0.92
CA LEU A 45 1.57 1.40 -1.40
C LEU A 45 2.11 2.68 -0.76
N VAL A 46 2.24 2.70 0.57
CA VAL A 46 2.77 3.86 1.31
C VAL A 46 4.21 4.18 0.89
N PHE A 47 5.05 3.15 0.72
CA PHE A 47 6.42 3.32 0.24
C PHE A 47 6.47 3.97 -1.15
N TYR A 48 5.68 3.47 -2.11
CA TYR A 48 5.70 3.96 -3.48
C TYR A 48 5.11 5.36 -3.64
N VAL A 49 4.04 5.69 -2.90
CA VAL A 49 3.48 7.05 -2.87
C VAL A 49 4.51 8.03 -2.34
N SER A 50 5.29 7.63 -1.32
CA SER A 50 6.33 8.47 -0.72
C SER A 50 7.47 8.77 -1.69
N LEU A 51 7.81 7.83 -2.59
CA LEU A 51 8.79 8.04 -3.67
C LEU A 51 8.28 8.99 -4.76
N GLY A 52 6.96 9.07 -4.94
CA GLY A 52 6.33 9.90 -5.97
C GLY A 52 6.10 11.35 -5.59
N TYR A 53 6.30 11.69 -4.30
CA TYR A 53 6.11 13.03 -3.79
C TYR A 53 7.31 13.93 -4.14
N VAL A 54 7.02 15.09 -4.72
CA VAL A 54 8.00 16.15 -4.98
C VAL A 54 7.70 17.31 -4.04
N GLY A 55 8.72 18.02 -3.55
CA GLY A 55 8.49 19.18 -2.68
C GLY A 55 7.67 20.26 -3.38
N ASP A 56 6.74 20.89 -2.65
CA ASP A 56 5.85 21.96 -3.13
C ASP A 56 4.97 21.59 -4.34
N SER A 57 4.73 20.30 -4.55
CA SER A 57 3.97 19.84 -5.72
C SER A 57 2.48 19.65 -5.46
N VAL A 58 1.67 20.06 -6.44
CA VAL A 58 0.21 19.96 -6.46
C VAL A 58 -0.21 18.63 -7.11
N ALA A 59 -1.41 18.13 -6.77
CA ALA A 59 -1.98 16.96 -7.43
C ALA A 59 -1.99 17.14 -8.97
N PRO A 60 -1.65 16.10 -9.75
CA PRO A 60 -1.52 16.16 -11.21
C PRO A 60 -2.90 16.22 -11.89
N ILE A 61 -3.62 17.30 -11.64
CA ILE A 61 -4.92 17.63 -12.21
C ILE A 61 -4.74 18.97 -12.91
N LEU A 62 -4.98 18.99 -14.22
CA LEU A 62 -4.91 20.22 -15.00
C LEU A 62 -6.04 21.15 -14.54
N GLY A 63 -5.67 22.25 -13.88
CA GLY A 63 -6.60 23.32 -13.52
C GLY A 63 -6.87 24.23 -14.73
N SER A 64 -8.01 24.91 -14.72
CA SER A 64 -8.38 25.92 -15.73
C SER A 64 -7.47 27.16 -15.72
N ASP A 65 -6.78 27.41 -14.61
CA ASP A 65 -5.83 28.51 -14.48
C ASP A 65 -4.43 27.97 -14.79
N GLY A 66 -3.90 28.34 -15.96
CA GLY A 66 -2.59 27.93 -16.49
C GLY A 66 -1.37 28.45 -15.72
N ALA A 67 -1.46 28.51 -14.39
CA ALA A 67 -0.34 28.80 -13.52
C ALA A 67 0.65 27.64 -13.56
N THR A 68 1.94 27.97 -13.65
CA THR A 68 3.09 27.07 -13.63
C THR A 68 3.21 26.39 -12.25
N GLN A 69 2.31 25.47 -11.95
CA GLN A 69 2.34 24.70 -10.72
C GLN A 69 3.29 23.51 -10.90
N VAL A 70 4.14 23.25 -9.90
CA VAL A 70 4.92 22.02 -9.84
C VAL A 70 3.93 20.89 -9.57
N TYR A 71 3.87 19.89 -10.45
CA TYR A 71 2.98 18.74 -10.28
C TYR A 71 3.74 17.56 -9.68
N SER A 72 3.09 16.81 -8.79
CA SER A 72 3.62 15.54 -8.30
C SER A 72 3.74 14.55 -9.45
N ASN A 73 4.67 13.59 -9.36
CA ASN A 73 4.81 12.58 -10.40
C ASN A 73 3.51 11.77 -10.54
N PRO A 74 2.86 11.74 -11.73
CA PRO A 74 1.61 11.02 -11.91
C PRO A 74 1.81 9.50 -12.04
N LEU A 75 3.02 9.02 -12.30
CA LEU A 75 3.26 7.58 -12.49
C LEU A 75 2.99 6.77 -11.21
N PRO A 76 3.53 7.15 -10.02
CA PRO A 76 3.26 6.42 -8.79
C PRO A 76 1.77 6.37 -8.42
N SER A 77 1.02 7.48 -8.57
CA SER A 77 -0.39 7.51 -8.16
C SER A 77 -1.26 6.56 -8.98
N VAL A 78 -1.04 6.49 -10.30
CA VAL A 78 -1.77 5.57 -11.18
C VAL A 78 -1.38 4.11 -10.93
N LEU A 79 -0.08 3.82 -10.80
CA LEU A 79 0.39 2.47 -10.51
C LEU A 79 -0.17 1.94 -9.18
N MET A 80 -0.23 2.79 -8.15
CA MET A 80 -0.80 2.41 -6.86
C MET A 80 -2.31 2.21 -6.92
N LEU A 81 -3.05 3.00 -7.70
CA LEU A 81 -4.50 2.78 -7.89
C LEU A 81 -4.78 1.39 -8.48
N THR A 82 -3.99 0.95 -9.45
CA THR A 82 -4.11 -0.41 -10.01
C THR A 82 -3.75 -1.48 -8.98
N ALA A 83 -2.69 -1.26 -8.21
CA ALA A 83 -2.28 -2.19 -7.16
C ALA A 83 -3.37 -2.37 -6.10
N ILE A 84 -4.06 -1.29 -5.68
CA ILE A 84 -5.17 -1.37 -4.72
C ILE A 84 -6.28 -2.30 -5.23
N VAL A 85 -6.71 -2.12 -6.49
CA VAL A 85 -7.79 -2.94 -7.07
C VAL A 85 -7.37 -4.41 -7.16
N VAL A 86 -6.15 -4.71 -7.59
CA VAL A 86 -5.60 -6.07 -7.61
C VAL A 86 -5.53 -6.67 -6.20
N GLY A 87 -5.21 -5.86 -5.20
CA GLY A 87 -5.20 -6.28 -3.79
C GLY A 87 -6.55 -6.74 -3.29
N VAL A 88 -7.57 -5.92 -3.50
CA VAL A 88 -8.94 -6.26 -3.09
C VAL A 88 -9.44 -7.51 -3.83
N ALA A 89 -9.16 -7.62 -5.13
CA ALA A 89 -9.55 -8.78 -5.93
C ALA A 89 -8.87 -10.08 -5.45
N THR A 90 -7.56 -10.04 -5.22
CA THR A 90 -6.80 -11.22 -4.74
C THR A 90 -7.18 -11.60 -3.31
N MET A 91 -7.47 -10.63 -2.44
CA MET A 91 -7.95 -10.91 -1.08
C MET A 91 -9.35 -11.52 -1.07
N ALA A 92 -10.26 -11.06 -1.94
CA ALA A 92 -11.59 -11.66 -2.09
C ALA A 92 -11.51 -13.11 -2.58
N VAL A 93 -10.66 -13.40 -3.57
CA VAL A 93 -10.42 -14.76 -4.08
C VAL A 93 -9.74 -15.62 -3.02
N GLY A 94 -8.74 -15.09 -2.31
CA GLY A 94 -8.08 -15.79 -1.22
C GLY A 94 -9.06 -16.19 -0.12
N LEU A 95 -9.93 -15.27 0.29
CA LEU A 95 -10.93 -15.54 1.32
C LEU A 95 -11.98 -16.56 0.85
N SER A 96 -12.41 -16.49 -0.42
CA SER A 96 -13.35 -17.48 -0.96
C SER A 96 -12.75 -18.89 -1.01
N MET A 97 -11.46 -19.01 -1.32
CA MET A 97 -10.75 -20.29 -1.24
C MET A 97 -10.66 -20.80 0.20
N VAL A 98 -10.34 -19.93 1.17
CA VAL A 98 -10.29 -20.31 2.59
C VAL A 98 -11.64 -20.81 3.08
N LEU A 99 -12.71 -20.08 2.79
CA LEU A 99 -14.08 -20.48 3.14
C LEU A 99 -14.47 -21.82 2.53
N ARG A 100 -14.07 -22.08 1.27
CA ARG A 100 -14.34 -23.36 0.61
C ARG A 100 -13.58 -24.53 1.25
N ILE A 101 -12.33 -24.30 1.67
CA ILE A 101 -11.51 -25.34 2.33
C ILE A 101 -12.05 -25.63 3.73
N GLU A 102 -12.42 -24.60 4.49
CA GLU A 102 -12.94 -24.77 5.85
C GLU A 102 -14.38 -25.30 5.85
N GLY A 103 -15.22 -24.91 4.88
CA GLY A 103 -16.60 -25.41 4.75
C GLY A 103 -16.73 -26.79 4.10
N ALA A 104 -15.68 -27.30 3.44
CA ALA A 104 -15.63 -28.69 2.94
C ALA A 104 -15.12 -29.69 4.00
N ARG A 105 -14.88 -29.23 5.23
CA ARG A 105 -14.37 -30.00 6.36
C ARG A 105 -15.47 -30.23 7.37
#